data_AF-A0A9E0LLQ3-F1
#
_entry.id   AF-A0A9E0LLQ3-F1
#
_cell.length_a   1.000
_cell.length_b   1.000
_cell.length_c   1.000
_cell.angle_alpha   90.00
_cell.angle_beta   90.00
_cell.angle_gamma   90.00
#
_symmetry.space_group_name_H-M   'P 1'
#
loop_
_entity.id
_entity.type
_entity.pdbx_description
1 polymer ?
#
loop_
_entity_poly.entity_id
_entity_poly.type
_entity_poly.pdbx_seq_one_letter_code
_entity_poly.pdbx_strand_id
1 'polypeptide(L)'
;MIEFKTGNIFDEPADGLVNPVNCVGVMGRGLAAQFKKLYPQNFNDYAQACKDKQVQPGKMFLVKVSDSTNPRFIINFPTKRHWKEN
;
A
#
# COMPACT_ATOMS: atom_id res chain seq x y z
N MET A 1 5.18 -11.15 19.13
CA MET A 1 6.62 -10.85 19.06
C MET A 1 6.81 -9.77 18.00
N ILE A 2 7.73 -8.82 18.21
CA ILE A 2 8.07 -7.78 17.23
C ILE A 2 9.53 -7.98 16.87
N GLU A 3 9.82 -8.07 15.57
CA GLU A 3 11.17 -8.26 15.05
C GLU A 3 11.55 -7.08 14.16
N PHE A 4 12.75 -6.55 14.37
CA PHE A 4 13.34 -5.55 13.47
C PHE A 4 14.21 -6.28 12.46
N LYS A 5 13.86 -6.17 11.18
CA LYS A 5 14.54 -6.85 10.07
C LYS A 5 15.02 -5.83 9.04
N THR A 6 16.11 -6.17 8.36
CA THR A 6 16.63 -5.43 7.21
C THR A 6 16.54 -6.33 5.98
N GLY A 7 16.09 -5.80 4.86
CA GLY A 7 15.92 -6.55 3.62
C GLY A 7 14.85 -5.93 2.74
N ASN A 8 14.27 -6.76 1.87
CA ASN A 8 13.19 -6.37 0.99
C ASN A 8 11.84 -6.84 1.56
N ILE A 9 10.92 -5.91 1.78
CA ILE A 9 9.59 -6.19 2.35
C ILE A 9 8.76 -7.14 1.49
N PHE A 10 9.01 -7.20 0.17
CA PHE A 10 8.27 -8.07 -0.74
C PHE A 10 8.64 -9.55 -0.63
N ASP A 11 9.77 -9.85 0.02
CA ASP A 11 10.23 -11.24 0.25
C ASP A 11 9.74 -11.78 1.60
N GLU A 12 9.01 -10.97 2.38
CA GLU A 12 8.49 -11.38 3.68
C GLU A 12 7.29 -12.33 3.52
N PRO A 13 7.29 -13.51 4.15
CA PRO A 13 6.17 -14.46 4.10
C PRO A 13 4.99 -14.03 5.00
N ALA A 14 4.65 -12.74 5.01
CA ALA A 14 3.57 -12.17 5.81
C ALA A 14 2.23 -12.20 5.08
N ASP A 15 1.14 -12.38 5.83
CA ASP A 15 -0.23 -12.37 5.27
C ASP A 15 -0.62 -11.02 4.67
N GLY A 16 0.00 -9.93 5.13
CA GLY A 16 -0.25 -8.58 4.64
C GLY A 16 1.02 -7.74 4.60
N LEU A 17 1.21 -7.01 3.50
CA LEU A 17 2.27 -6.01 3.37
C LEU A 17 1.69 -4.60 3.47
N VAL A 18 2.36 -3.74 4.23
CA VAL A 18 1.93 -2.35 4.44
C VAL A 18 2.59 -1.43 3.41
N ASN A 19 1.76 -0.72 2.65
CA ASN A 19 2.18 0.26 1.66
C ASN A 19 1.91 1.69 2.16
N PRO A 20 2.93 2.52 2.42
CA PRO A 20 2.72 3.92 2.78
C PRO A 20 2.26 4.74 1.56
N VAL A 21 1.09 5.36 1.65
CA VAL A 21 0.46 6.08 0.53
C VAL A 21 0.07 7.52 0.90
N ASN A 22 -0.27 8.30 -0.13
CA ASN A 22 -0.98 9.56 0.04
C ASN A 22 -2.50 9.36 -0.13
N CYS A 23 -3.28 10.44 -0.09
CA CYS A 23 -4.73 10.37 -0.29
C CYS A 23 -5.16 10.86 -1.69
N VAL A 24 -4.21 11.15 -2.59
CA VAL A 24 -4.48 11.74 -3.91
C VAL A 24 -4.15 10.81 -5.07
N GLY A 25 -4.00 9.50 -4.82
CA GLY A 25 -3.93 8.49 -5.87
C GLY A 25 -2.57 8.38 -6.58
N VAL A 26 -1.49 8.91 -6.01
CA VAL A 26 -0.16 8.89 -6.64
C VAL A 26 0.77 7.88 -5.97
N MET A 27 1.38 6.98 -6.75
CA MET A 27 2.45 6.08 -6.29
C MET A 27 3.70 6.28 -7.17
N GLY A 28 4.39 7.41 -6.98
CA GLY A 28 5.39 7.90 -7.93
C GLY A 28 6.86 7.66 -7.56
N ARG A 29 7.18 7.36 -6.29
CA ARG A 29 8.57 7.15 -5.83
C ARG A 29 8.64 6.23 -4.61
N GLY A 30 9.85 5.82 -4.27
CA GLY A 30 10.13 5.02 -3.07
C GLY A 30 9.36 3.71 -3.05
N LEU A 31 8.94 3.30 -1.86
CA LEU A 31 8.25 2.02 -1.65
C LEU A 31 6.92 1.93 -2.41
N ALA A 32 6.12 3.01 -2.40
CA ALA A 32 4.83 3.03 -3.11
C ALA A 32 4.97 2.76 -4.62
N ALA A 33 6.02 3.27 -5.27
CA ALA A 33 6.27 2.98 -6.68
C ALA A 33 6.58 1.49 -6.93
N GLN A 34 7.27 0.83 -5.99
CA GLN A 34 7.53 -0.61 -6.07
C GLN A 34 6.24 -1.43 -5.89
N PHE A 35 5.38 -1.05 -4.93
CA PHE A 35 4.04 -1.64 -4.79
C PHE A 35 3.20 -1.49 -6.07
N LYS A 36 3.22 -0.32 -6.72
CA LYS A 36 2.52 -0.13 -8.00
C LYS A 36 3.03 -1.05 -9.10
N LYS A 37 4.35 -1.28 -9.17
CA LYS A 37 4.96 -2.17 -10.17
C LYS A 37 4.61 -3.64 -9.93
N LEU A 38 4.67 -4.09 -8.68
CA LEU A 38 4.47 -5.50 -8.32
C LEU A 38 2.98 -5.87 -8.18
N TYR A 39 2.14 -4.94 -7.75
CA TYR A 39 0.70 -5.13 -7.52
C TYR A 39 -0.11 -4.08 -8.29
N PRO A 40 -0.16 -4.15 -9.64
CA PRO A 40 -0.86 -3.16 -10.46
C PRO A 40 -2.36 -3.07 -10.16
N GLN A 41 -3.01 -4.18 -9.81
CA GLN A 41 -4.42 -4.17 -9.42
C GLN A 41 -4.65 -3.39 -8.12
N ASN A 42 -3.78 -3.57 -7.12
CA ASN A 42 -3.83 -2.77 -5.90
C ASN A 42 -3.73 -1.27 -6.20
N PHE A 43 -2.87 -0.85 -7.14
CA PHE A 43 -2.80 0.55 -7.53
C PHE A 43 -4.09 1.05 -8.18
N ASN A 44 -4.71 0.25 -9.06
CA ASN A 44 -5.95 0.63 -9.72
C ASN A 44 -7.09 0.85 -8.71
N ASP A 45 -7.26 -0.10 -7.78
CA ASP A 45 -8.29 -0.04 -6.74
C ASP A 45 -8.05 1.14 -5.79
N TYR A 46 -6.79 1.33 -5.36
CA TYR A 46 -6.39 2.47 -4.53
C TYR A 46 -6.63 3.82 -5.25
N ALA A 47 -6.24 3.94 -6.52
CA ALA A 47 -6.39 5.17 -7.26
C ALA A 47 -7.86 5.54 -7.46
N GLN A 48 -8.72 4.54 -7.68
CA GLN A 48 -10.16 4.73 -7.72
C GLN A 48 -10.72 5.16 -6.36
N ALA A 49 -10.35 4.48 -5.27
CA ALA A 49 -10.75 4.86 -3.92
C ALA A 49 -10.30 6.27 -3.52
N CYS A 50 -9.13 6.74 -3.99
CA CYS A 50 -8.69 8.12 -3.82
C CYS A 50 -9.59 9.11 -4.57
N LYS A 51 -9.97 8.82 -5.82
CA LYS A 51 -10.92 9.65 -6.59
C LYS A 51 -12.27 9.75 -5.87
N ASP A 52 -12.70 8.66 -5.27
CA ASP A 52 -13.95 8.55 -4.51
C ASP A 52 -13.83 9.11 -3.07
N LYS A 53 -12.67 9.71 -2.72
CA LYS A 53 -12.37 10.31 -1.41
C LYS A 53 -12.51 9.33 -0.23
N GLN A 54 -12.32 8.03 -0.49
CA GLN A 54 -12.43 6.98 0.51
C GLN A 54 -11.14 6.76 1.31
N VAL A 55 -10.01 7.20 0.77
CA VAL A 55 -8.69 7.09 1.39
C VAL A 55 -8.40 8.35 2.22
N GLN A 56 -8.20 8.17 3.52
CA GLN A 56 -7.96 9.27 4.47
C GLN A 56 -7.05 8.82 5.63
N PRO A 57 -6.26 9.71 6.24
CA PRO A 57 -5.45 9.35 7.41
C PRO A 57 -6.29 8.73 8.52
N GLY A 58 -5.73 7.70 9.19
CA GLY A 58 -6.42 6.94 10.22
C GLY A 58 -7.38 5.86 9.69
N LYS A 59 -7.59 5.75 8.37
CA LYS A 59 -8.40 4.70 7.74
C LYS A 59 -7.58 3.95 6.69
N MET A 60 -7.30 2.68 6.95
CA MET A 60 -6.55 1.84 6.03
C MET A 60 -7.42 1.47 4.82
N PHE A 61 -6.81 1.40 3.64
CA PHE A 61 -7.45 0.87 2.43
C PHE A 61 -6.84 -0.48 2.07
N LEU A 62 -7.60 -1.54 2.32
CA LEU A 62 -7.15 -2.92 2.14
C LEU A 62 -7.53 -3.42 0.75
N VAL A 63 -6.59 -4.06 0.07
CA VAL A 63 -6.83 -4.78 -1.18
C VAL A 63 -6.41 -6.23 -1.00
N LYS A 64 -7.30 -7.17 -1.31
CA LYS A 64 -6.99 -8.59 -1.34
C LYS A 64 -6.31 -8.93 -2.66
N VAL A 65 -5.12 -9.53 -2.61
CA VAL A 65 -4.29 -9.83 -3.79
C VAL A 65 -4.08 -11.34 -4.01
N SER A 66 -4.36 -12.17 -3.01
CA SER A 66 -4.33 -13.63 -3.14
C SER A 66 -5.25 -14.31 -2.12
N ASP A 67 -5.82 -15.46 -2.51
CA ASP A 67 -6.60 -16.34 -1.64
C ASP A 67 -5.74 -17.37 -0.89
N SER A 68 -4.65 -17.80 -1.53
CA SER A 68 -3.92 -19.04 -1.16
C SER A 68 -2.42 -18.83 -0.99
N THR A 69 -1.88 -17.65 -1.31
CA THR A 69 -0.44 -17.35 -1.22
C THR A 69 -0.21 -16.02 -0.51
N ASN A 70 0.96 -15.88 0.11
CA ASN A 70 1.35 -14.62 0.74
C ASN A 70 2.03 -13.66 -0.27
N PRO A 71 1.80 -12.34 -0.13
CA PRO A 71 0.83 -11.75 0.78
C PRO A 71 -0.60 -11.92 0.27
N ARG A 72 -1.56 -12.09 1.19
CA ARG A 72 -2.99 -12.15 0.89
C ARG A 72 -3.59 -10.76 0.74
N PHE A 73 -3.01 -9.79 1.45
CA PHE A 73 -3.47 -8.40 1.48
C PHE A 73 -2.35 -7.40 1.23
N ILE A 74 -2.70 -6.30 0.56
CA ILE A 74 -1.93 -5.06 0.58
C ILE A 74 -2.72 -4.06 1.43
N ILE A 75 -2.04 -3.50 2.43
CA ILE A 75 -2.62 -2.55 3.39
C ILE A 75 -2.09 -1.17 3.02
N ASN A 76 -2.87 -0.40 2.26
CA ASN A 76 -2.48 0.96 1.91
C ASN A 76 -2.73 1.88 3.12
N PHE A 77 -1.63 2.29 3.75
CA PHE A 77 -1.61 3.13 4.95
C PHE A 77 -1.43 4.60 4.57
N PRO A 78 -2.45 5.47 4.73
CA PRO A 78 -2.33 6.87 4.35
C PRO A 78 -1.47 7.64 5.34
N THR A 79 -0.23 7.94 4.97
CA THR A 79 0.74 8.70 5.78
C THR A 79 0.82 10.17 5.39
N LYS A 80 0.31 10.54 4.21
CA LYS A 80 0.25 11.92 3.71
C LYS A 80 -1.13 12.23 3.13
N ARG A 81 -1.59 13.48 3.19
CA ARG A 81 -2.80 13.89 2.45
C ARG A 81 -2.42 14.10 1.00
N HIS A 82 -1.41 14.93 0.76
CA HIS A 82 -0.83 15.17 -0.56
C HIS A 82 0.64 14.72 -0.62
N TRP A 83 1.08 14.18 -1.75
CA TRP A 83 2.47 13.67 -1.89
C TRP A 83 3.56 14.75 -1.85
N LYS A 84 3.17 16.01 -2.07
CA LYS A 84 4.03 17.21 -2.00
C LYS A 84 4.15 17.82 -0.60
N GLU A 85 3.35 17.36 0.37
CA GLU A 85 3.51 17.81 1.75
C GLU A 85 4.85 17.33 2.29
N ASN A 86 5.58 18.22 2.97
CA ASN A 86 6.85 17.89 3.62
C ASN A 86 6.59 17.06 4.87
#